data_AF-A0A3C0ABD0-F1
#
_entry.id   AF-A0A3C0ABD0-F1
#
_cell.length_a   1.000
_cell.length_b   1.000
_cell.length_c   1.000
_cell.angle_alpha   90.00
_cell.angle_beta   90.00
_cell.angle_gamma   90.00
#
_symmetry.space_group_name_H-M   'P 1'
#
loop_
_entity.id
_entity.type
_entity.pdbx_description
1 polymer ?
#
loop_
_entity_poly.entity_id
_entity_poly.type
_entity_poly.pdbx_seq_one_letter_code
_entity_poly.pdbx_strand_id
1 'polypeptide(L)' 'EIDGGNATDFVVPKHESGPHVIMVVGVNGVGKTTTIGKLANQFKNQGLHVVLGAADTFRAAAIDQLQVWADRTDVPLVKQ' A
#
# COMPACT_ATOMS: atom_id res chain seq x y z
N GLU A 1 20.31 7.08 -18.20
CA GLU A 1 19.51 8.32 -18.24
C GLU A 1 18.35 8.18 -17.26
N ILE A 2 18.10 9.21 -16.45
CA ILE A 2 16.90 9.28 -15.61
C ILE A 2 15.90 10.03 -16.47
N ASP A 3 14.92 9.29 -17.00
CA ASP A 3 13.91 9.82 -17.90
C ASP A 3 12.98 10.78 -17.14
N GLY A 4 13.09 12.06 -17.45
CA GLY A 4 12.31 13.13 -16.84
C GLY A 4 10.91 13.16 -17.46
N GLY A 5 9.92 12.53 -16.80
CA GLY A 5 8.58 12.53 -17.37
C GLY A 5 7.46 11.76 -16.67
N ASN A 6 7.52 11.49 -15.37
CA ASN A 6 6.39 11.30 -14.42
C ASN A 6 6.99 10.80 -13.10
N ALA A 7 6.44 11.19 -11.96
CA ALA A 7 6.86 10.63 -10.67
C ALA A 7 6.74 9.09 -10.74
N THR A 8 7.88 8.43 -10.84
CA THR A 8 8.02 7.09 -11.40
C THR A 8 7.27 6.07 -10.58
N ASP A 9 6.46 5.25 -11.27
CA ASP A 9 5.84 4.07 -10.71
C ASP A 9 6.84 3.27 -9.86
N PHE A 10 6.50 3.01 -8.59
CA PHE A 10 7.29 2.14 -7.73
C PHE A 10 7.34 0.72 -8.31
N VAL A 11 8.54 0.18 -8.53
CA VAL A 11 8.75 -1.17 -9.07
C VAL A 11 9.07 -2.12 -7.92
N VAL A 12 8.33 -3.22 -7.83
CA VAL A 12 8.57 -4.28 -6.85
C VAL A 12 9.62 -5.26 -7.40
N PRO A 13 10.75 -5.49 -6.71
CA PRO A 13 11.72 -6.51 -7.09
C PRO A 13 11.09 -7.91 -7.15
N LYS A 14 11.44 -8.69 -8.17
CA LYS A 14 11.05 -10.11 -8.25
C LYS A 14 11.88 -10.93 -7.27
N HIS A 15 11.21 -11.80 -6.51
CA HIS A 15 11.83 -12.78 -5.62
C HIS A 15 11.64 -14.20 -6.18
N GLU A 16 12.58 -15.11 -5.92
CA GLU A 16 12.45 -16.52 -6.33
C GLU A 16 11.32 -17.25 -5.58
N SER A 17 11.01 -16.84 -4.35
CA SER A 17 9.91 -17.36 -3.56
C SER A 17 9.37 -16.31 -2.57
N GLY A 18 8.09 -16.45 -2.22
CA GLY A 18 7.42 -15.60 -1.22
C GLY A 18 6.98 -14.22 -1.73
N PRO A 19 6.18 -13.50 -0.93
CA PRO A 19 5.71 -12.15 -1.26
C PRO A 19 6.78 -11.09 -0.97
N HIS A 20 6.72 -9.96 -1.69
CA HIS A 20 7.46 -8.76 -1.31
C HIS A 20 6.69 -8.02 -0.21
N VAL A 21 7.34 -7.74 0.93
CA VAL A 21 6.70 -7.11 2.10
C VAL A 21 7.15 -5.66 2.24
N ILE A 22 6.19 -4.73 2.30
CA ILE A 22 6.43 -3.29 2.48
C ILE A 22 5.84 -2.85 3.81
N MET A 23 6.67 -2.25 4.67
CA MET A 23 6.22 -1.63 5.92
C MET A 23 6.32 -0.11 5.80
N VAL A 24 5.18 0.58 5.90
CA VAL A 24 5.11 2.04 5.83
C VAL A 24 5.14 2.62 7.24
N VAL A 25 6.18 3.40 7.55
CA VAL A 25 6.41 4.01 8.87
C VAL A 25 6.43 5.54 8.78
N GLY A 26 6.25 6.22 9.91
CA GLY A 26 6.31 7.68 10.00
C GLY A 26 5.32 8.27 11.00
N VAL A 27 5.40 9.59 11.22
CA VAL A 27 4.55 10.30 12.20
C VAL A 27 3.12 10.53 11.69
N ASN A 28 2.24 11.00 12.55
CA ASN A 28 0.84 11.27 12.17
C ASN A 28 0.76 12.44 11.17
N GLY A 29 -0.18 12.35 10.24
CA GLY A 29 -0.44 13.42 9.25
C GLY A 29 0.43 13.38 7.99
N VAL A 30 1.53 12.62 7.92
CA VAL A 30 2.42 12.59 6.73
C VAL A 30 1.89 11.81 5.52
N GLY A 31 0.64 11.31 5.59
CA GLY A 31 0.00 10.64 4.46
C GLY A 31 0.26 9.13 4.32
N LYS A 32 0.74 8.44 5.37
CA LYS A 32 1.04 6.98 5.32
C LYS A 32 -0.10 6.12 4.74
N THR A 33 -1.29 6.21 5.31
CA THR A 33 -2.46 5.42 4.88
C THR A 33 -2.83 5.73 3.44
N THR A 34 -2.74 7.00 3.04
CA THR A 34 -2.97 7.43 1.66
C THR A 34 -1.91 6.85 0.71
N THR A 35 -0.65 6.82 1.11
CA THR A 35 0.44 6.22 0.33
C THR A 35 0.25 4.72 0.17
N ILE A 36 -0.16 4.00 1.23
CA ILE A 36 -0.49 2.57 1.17
C ILE A 36 -1.58 2.32 0.12
N GLY A 37 -2.67 3.10 0.14
CA GLY A 37 -3.75 2.97 -0.84
C GLY A 37 -3.32 3.26 -2.28
N LYS A 38 -2.46 4.27 -2.49
CA LYS A 38 -1.89 4.57 -3.80
C LYS A 38 -1.02 3.42 -4.33
N LEU A 39 -0.15 2.86 -3.48
CA LEU A 39 0.69 1.71 -3.82
C LEU A 39 -0.16 0.46 -4.12
N ALA A 40 -1.21 0.21 -3.33
CA ALA A 40 -2.12 -0.91 -3.56
C ALA A 40 -2.81 -0.81 -4.93
N ASN A 41 -3.33 0.37 -5.27
CA ASN A 41 -3.92 0.63 -6.58
C ASN A 41 -2.90 0.44 -7.71
N GLN A 42 -1.69 0.97 -7.54
CA GLN A 42 -0.62 0.86 -8.53
C GLN A 42 -0.25 -0.61 -8.80
N PHE A 43 -0.01 -1.39 -7.75
CA PHE A 43 0.36 -2.80 -7.87
C PHE A 43 -0.78 -3.67 -8.41
N LYS A 44 -2.03 -3.39 -8.01
CA LYS A 44 -3.21 -4.05 -8.58
C LYS A 44 -3.31 -3.78 -10.08
N ASN A 45 -3.09 -2.54 -10.52
CA ASN A 45 -3.09 -2.16 -11.94
C ASN A 45 -1.93 -2.78 -12.74
N GLN A 46 -0.83 -3.15 -12.06
CA GLN A 46 0.25 -3.94 -12.63
C GLN A 46 -0.05 -5.45 -12.68
N GLY A 47 -1.23 -5.89 -12.22
CA GLY A 47 -1.64 -7.29 -12.18
C GLY A 47 -1.06 -8.09 -11.01
N LEU A 48 -0.48 -7.43 -10.00
CA LEU A 48 0.07 -8.10 -8.82
C LEU A 48 -1.04 -8.46 -7.83
N HIS A 49 -0.83 -9.57 -7.11
CA HIS A 49 -1.66 -9.93 -5.96
C HIS A 49 -1.22 -9.12 -4.74
N VAL A 50 -2.10 -8.24 -4.26
CA VAL A 50 -1.84 -7.34 -3.13
C VAL A 50 -2.69 -7.75 -1.95
N VAL A 51 -2.12 -7.71 -0.75
CA VAL A 51 -2.83 -7.87 0.53
C VAL A 51 -2.42 -6.71 1.44
N LEU A 52 -3.41 -6.08 2.09
CA LEU A 52 -3.18 -5.03 3.07
C LEU A 52 -3.24 -5.59 4.49
N GLY A 53 -2.37 -5.10 5.37
CA GLY A 53 -2.37 -5.40 6.80
C GLY A 53 -2.58 -4.14 7.64
N ALA A 54 -3.64 -4.09 8.43
CA ALA A 54 -3.94 -2.99 9.35
C ALA A 54 -3.16 -3.16 10.67
N ALA A 55 -1.94 -2.62 10.72
CA ALA A 55 -1.07 -2.66 11.91
C ALA A 55 -1.08 -1.37 12.75
N ASP A 56 -1.77 -0.30 12.30
CA ASP A 56 -1.94 0.94 13.08
C ASP A 56 -3.12 0.78 14.07
N THR A 57 -2.82 0.21 15.24
CA THR A 57 -3.82 -0.13 16.28
C THR A 57 -4.03 0.96 17.33
N PHE A 58 -3.22 2.02 17.31
CA PHE A 58 -3.33 3.13 18.28
C PHE A 58 -4.34 4.19 17.82
N ARG A 59 -4.39 4.48 16.52
CA ARG A 59 -5.29 5.48 15.96
C ARG A 59 -6.64 4.86 15.65
N ALA A 60 -7.66 5.22 16.41
CA ALA A 60 -9.04 4.69 16.28
C ALA A 60 -9.55 4.63 14.82
N ALA A 61 -9.33 5.68 14.03
CA ALA A 61 -9.83 5.76 12.66
C ALA A 61 -8.86 5.20 11.58
N ALA A 62 -7.68 4.71 11.95
CA ALA A 62 -6.69 4.28 10.96
C ALA A 62 -7.12 2.99 10.24
N ILE A 63 -7.73 2.06 10.96
CA ILE A 63 -8.26 0.80 10.39
C ILE A 63 -9.39 1.10 9.42
N ASP A 64 -10.36 1.94 9.81
CA ASP A 64 -11.48 2.34 8.94
C ASP A 64 -11.01 3.07 7.68
N GLN A 65 -10.03 3.97 7.82
CA GLN A 65 -9.45 4.66 6.69
C GLN A 65 -8.76 3.69 5.72
N LEU A 66 -8.07 2.67 6.24
CA LEU A 66 -7.42 1.66 5.41
C LEU A 66 -8.45 0.71 4.76
N GLN A 67 -9.56 0.39 5.44
CA GLN A 67 -10.68 -0.36 4.87
C GLN A 67 -11.27 0.34 3.66
N VAL A 68 -11.51 1.65 3.74
CA VAL A 68 -12.00 2.44 2.59
C VAL A 68 -11.06 2.34 1.39
N TRP A 69 -9.74 2.30 1.62
CA TRP A 69 -8.78 2.08 0.53
C TRP A 69 -8.83 0.65 -0.01
N ALA A 70 -8.92 -0.34 0.87
CA ALA A 70 -9.02 -1.75 0.48
C ALA A 70 -10.21 -1.99 -0.45
N ASP A 71 -11.38 -1.45 -0.07
CA ASP A 71 -12.62 -1.55 -0.84
C ASP A 71 -12.51 -0.82 -2.19
N ARG A 72 -11.88 0.37 -2.21
CA ARG A 72 -11.68 1.16 -3.44
C ARG A 72 -10.76 0.47 -4.45
N THR A 73 -9.74 -0.26 -3.96
CA THR A 73 -8.75 -0.91 -4.82
C THR A 73 -9.04 -2.38 -5.07
N ASP A 74 -10.13 -2.92 -4.51
CA ASP A 74 -10.47 -4.35 -4.55
C ASP A 74 -9.29 -5.23 -4.12
N VAL A 75 -8.77 -4.96 -2.91
CA VAL A 75 -7.70 -5.75 -2.30
C VAL A 75 -8.13 -6.26 -0.92
N PRO A 76 -7.78 -7.50 -0.55
CA PRO A 76 -8.08 -8.02 0.78
C PRO A 76 -7.33 -7.24 1.86
N LEU A 77 -8.02 -7.01 2.99
CA LEU A 77 -7.48 -6.38 4.20
C LEU A 77 -7.53 -7.36 5.36
N VAL A 78 -6.40 -7.55 6.03
CA VAL A 78 -6.30 -8.23 7.31
C VAL A 78 -6.28 -7.18 8.41
N LYS A 79 -7.14 -7.35 9.42
CA LYS A 79 -7.25 -6.47 10.60
C LYS A 79 -7.55 -7.31 11.85
N GLN A 80 -7.19 -6.78 13.02
CA GLN A 80 -7.49 -7.36 14.33
C GLN A 80 -8.78 -6.77 14.91
#